data_AF-A0A7W0VQD7-F1
#
_entry.id   AF-A0A7W0VQD7-F1
#
_cell.length_a   1.000
_cell.length_b   1.000
_cell.length_c   1.000
_cell.angle_alpha   90.00
_cell.angle_beta   90.00
_cell.angle_gamma   90.00
#
_symmetry.space_group_name_H-M   'P 1'
#
loop_
_entity.id
_entity.type
_entity.pdbx_description
1 polymer ?
#
loop_
_entity_poly.entity_id
_entity_poly.type
_entity_poly.pdbx_seq_one_letter_code
_entity_poly.pdbx_strand_id
1 'polypeptide(L)'
;IGFAQYFAFTLPAGAACLFVNAAVIAWLFRKQLPSGPLQERHPPKPAINKPLAAKALGALALFAILAAAGVSLAGAAMCAAALLMVVARTPPKQAFAFVDWQLLVFFAGLFVVVAGIAHAGVLTRLFDVVAPAVARGDLAGDLAFIALIVVASNIVSNVPLVLVAVSWVPAMPDPTWGYIMLAVASTLAGNLTLFGSVANIIVMEGAGPRGEIGFWRFLRYGVVITVVDLVVAFAILGAMRSLGVLSLLGV
;
A
#
# COMPACT_ATOMS: atom_id res chain seq x y z
N ILE A 1 2.61 -10.68 -15.94
CA ILE A 1 1.16 -10.60 -16.27
C ILE A 1 0.75 -9.15 -16.47
N GLY A 2 -0.23 -8.87 -17.32
CA GLY A 2 -0.75 -7.51 -17.53
C GLY A 2 -1.54 -7.01 -16.31
N PHE A 3 -1.71 -5.69 -16.21
CA PHE A 3 -2.45 -5.07 -15.08
C PHE A 3 -3.87 -5.62 -14.93
N ALA A 4 -4.61 -5.78 -16.04
CA ALA A 4 -5.99 -6.29 -16.00
C ALA A 4 -6.06 -7.73 -15.48
N GLN A 5 -5.12 -8.59 -15.87
CA GLN A 5 -5.03 -9.98 -15.39
C GLN A 5 -4.67 -10.02 -13.90
N TYR A 6 -3.67 -9.24 -13.49
CA TYR A 6 -3.31 -9.09 -12.08
C TYR A 6 -4.49 -8.60 -11.24
N PHE A 7 -5.18 -7.56 -11.71
CA PHE A 7 -6.34 -6.99 -11.04
C PHE A 7 -7.45 -8.02 -10.91
N ALA A 8 -7.85 -8.69 -12.01
CA ALA A 8 -8.89 -9.71 -11.97
C ALA A 8 -8.54 -10.88 -11.03
N PHE A 9 -7.27 -11.30 -11.00
CA PHE A 9 -6.81 -12.38 -10.13
C PHE A 9 -6.77 -12.00 -8.65
N THR A 10 -6.34 -10.78 -8.34
CA THR A 10 -6.16 -10.32 -6.94
C THR A 10 -7.40 -9.64 -6.34
N LEU A 11 -8.35 -9.19 -7.17
CA LEU A 11 -9.56 -8.50 -6.72
C LEU A 11 -10.38 -9.30 -5.70
N PRO A 12 -10.65 -10.61 -5.86
CA PRO A 12 -11.40 -11.38 -4.87
C PRO A 12 -10.71 -11.39 -3.50
N ALA A 13 -9.40 -11.59 -3.48
CA ALA A 13 -8.60 -11.57 -2.25
C ALA A 13 -8.60 -10.16 -1.63
N GLY A 14 -8.43 -9.10 -2.42
CA GLY A 14 -8.46 -7.72 -1.94
C GLY A 14 -9.82 -7.32 -1.35
N ALA A 15 -10.93 -7.69 -2.01
CA ALA A 15 -12.27 -7.43 -1.51
C ALA A 15 -12.55 -8.20 -0.20
N ALA A 16 -12.12 -9.46 -0.12
CA ALA A 16 -12.23 -10.26 1.10
C ALA A 16 -11.41 -9.66 2.25
N CYS A 17 -10.16 -9.27 2.02
CA CYS A 17 -9.32 -8.61 3.03
C CYS A 17 -9.96 -7.31 3.51
N LEU A 18 -10.50 -6.49 2.60
CA LEU A 18 -11.18 -5.24 2.99
C LEU A 18 -12.36 -5.51 3.93
N PHE A 19 -13.20 -6.49 3.60
CA PHE A 19 -14.33 -6.88 4.44
C PHE A 19 -13.87 -7.44 5.79
N VAL A 20 -12.90 -8.35 5.79
CA VAL A 20 -12.37 -8.99 6.99
C VAL A 20 -11.71 -7.96 7.90
N ASN A 21 -10.91 -7.05 7.35
CA ASN A 21 -10.28 -5.98 8.12
C ASN A 21 -11.34 -5.09 8.80
N ALA A 22 -12.39 -4.68 8.08
CA ALA A 22 -13.51 -3.95 8.67
C ALA A 22 -14.21 -4.73 9.80
N ALA A 23 -14.45 -6.04 9.60
CA ALA A 23 -15.06 -6.90 10.61
C ALA A 23 -14.17 -7.10 11.84
N VAL A 24 -12.86 -7.30 11.65
CA VAL A 24 -11.87 -7.46 12.72
C VAL A 24 -11.76 -6.18 13.52
N ILE A 25 -11.67 -5.01 12.88
CA ILE A 25 -11.66 -3.72 13.57
C ILE A 25 -12.96 -3.52 14.37
N ALA A 26 -14.12 -3.75 13.74
CA ALA A 26 -15.40 -3.64 14.44
C ALA A 26 -15.48 -4.57 15.66
N TRP A 27 -14.96 -5.79 15.55
CA TRP A 27 -14.92 -6.76 16.63
C TRP A 27 -13.93 -6.38 17.75
N LEU A 28 -12.71 -5.95 17.39
CA LEU A 28 -11.67 -5.53 18.34
C LEU A 28 -12.14 -4.32 19.17
N PHE A 29 -12.82 -3.38 18.52
CA PHE A 29 -13.30 -2.14 19.13
C PHE A 29 -14.77 -2.19 19.54
N ARG A 30 -15.44 -3.36 19.49
CA ARG A 30 -16.88 -3.51 19.82
C ARG A 30 -17.31 -2.96 21.17
N LYS A 31 -16.38 -2.95 22.15
CA LYS A 31 -16.62 -2.42 23.50
C LYS A 31 -16.37 -0.91 23.62
N GLN A 32 -15.66 -0.32 22.65
CA GLN A 32 -15.36 1.12 22.57
C GLN A 32 -16.33 1.84 21.63
N LEU A 33 -17.02 1.10 20.76
CA LEU A 33 -18.06 1.65 19.90
C LEU A 33 -19.28 2.05 20.74
N PRO A 34 -19.78 3.30 20.60
CA PRO A 34 -20.97 3.75 21.31
C PRO A 34 -22.19 2.89 20.95
N SER A 35 -22.96 2.47 21.96
CA SER A 35 -24.18 1.66 21.77
C SER A 35 -25.44 2.50 21.49
N GLY A 36 -25.29 3.82 21.35
CA GLY A 36 -26.36 4.78 21.09
C GLY A 36 -26.04 5.69 19.90
N PRO A 37 -26.94 6.62 19.53
CA PRO A 37 -26.67 7.58 18.46
C PRO A 37 -25.35 8.28 18.76
N LEU A 38 -24.42 8.21 17.80
CA LEU A 38 -23.20 9.00 17.85
C LEU A 38 -23.65 10.44 18.05
N GLN A 39 -23.22 11.09 19.15
CA GLN A 39 -23.36 12.53 19.22
C GLN A 39 -22.60 13.07 18.01
N GLU A 40 -23.34 13.55 17.01
CA GLU A 40 -22.76 14.38 15.96
C GLU A 40 -22.17 15.58 16.70
N ARG A 41 -20.87 15.51 17.03
CA ARG A 41 -20.07 16.72 17.01
C ARG A 41 -20.27 17.21 15.59
N HIS A 42 -21.12 18.21 15.40
CA HIS A 42 -21.20 18.95 14.16
C HIS A 42 -20.05 19.97 14.24
N PRO A 43 -18.80 19.67 13.83
CA PRO A 43 -18.01 20.75 13.31
C PRO A 43 -18.84 21.36 12.17
N PRO A 44 -18.89 22.69 12.04
CA PRO A 44 -19.61 23.31 10.93
C PRO A 44 -19.15 22.62 9.64
N LYS A 45 -20.09 22.00 8.91
CA LYS A 45 -19.76 21.31 7.65
C LYS A 45 -19.04 22.35 6.79
N PRO A 46 -17.77 22.13 6.41
CA PRO A 46 -17.07 23.08 5.57
C PRO A 46 -17.93 23.31 4.33
N ALA A 47 -18.19 24.57 3.97
CA ALA A 47 -18.97 24.88 2.80
C ALA A 47 -18.24 24.32 1.58
N ILE A 48 -18.75 23.21 1.01
CA ILE A 48 -18.14 22.61 -0.17
C ILE A 48 -18.40 23.54 -1.35
N ASN A 49 -17.31 24.11 -1.87
CA ASN A 49 -17.34 24.87 -3.10
C ASN A 49 -17.55 23.89 -4.27
N LYS A 50 -18.82 23.66 -4.65
CA LYS A 50 -19.23 22.75 -5.73
C LYS A 50 -18.45 22.96 -7.04
N PRO A 51 -18.24 24.20 -7.55
CA PRO A 51 -17.48 24.37 -8.78
C PRO A 51 -16.01 24.03 -8.61
N LEU A 52 -15.40 24.33 -7.46
CA LEU A 52 -14.02 23.89 -7.19
C LEU A 52 -13.93 22.37 -7.07
N ALA A 53 -14.89 21.71 -6.43
CA ALA A 53 -14.96 20.27 -6.33
C ALA A 53 -15.10 19.59 -7.70
N ALA A 54 -15.95 20.13 -8.58
CA ALA A 54 -16.08 19.63 -9.96
C ALA A 54 -14.77 19.78 -10.76
N LYS A 55 -14.08 20.92 -10.63
CA LYS A 55 -12.76 21.13 -11.24
C LYS A 55 -11.72 20.15 -10.70
N ALA A 56 -11.72 19.90 -9.39
CA ALA A 56 -10.81 18.95 -8.75
C ALA A 56 -11.08 17.50 -9.21
N LEU A 57 -12.35 17.09 -9.32
CA LEU A 57 -12.74 15.80 -9.89
C LEU A 57 -12.32 15.69 -11.36
N GLY A 58 -12.46 16.76 -12.15
CA GLY A 58 -11.97 16.83 -13.52
C GLY A 58 -10.44 16.67 -13.61
N ALA A 59 -9.69 17.31 -12.72
CA ALA A 59 -8.24 17.14 -12.64
C ALA A 59 -7.84 15.71 -12.24
N LEU A 60 -8.58 15.08 -11.31
CA LEU A 60 -8.37 13.68 -10.95
C LEU A 60 -8.64 12.74 -12.12
N ALA A 61 -9.71 12.99 -12.90
CA ALA A 61 -10.00 12.23 -14.10
C ALA A 61 -8.89 12.41 -15.15
N LEU A 62 -8.40 13.65 -15.35
CA LEU A 62 -7.27 13.92 -16.24
C LEU A 62 -6.01 13.16 -15.81
N PHE A 63 -5.68 13.18 -14.51
CA PHE A 63 -4.58 12.38 -13.97
C PHE A 63 -4.73 10.90 -14.35
N ALA A 64 -5.91 10.31 -14.13
CA ALA A 64 -6.16 8.90 -14.44
C ALA A 64 -6.03 8.60 -15.94
N ILE A 65 -6.53 9.50 -16.81
CA ILE A 65 -6.42 9.37 -18.26
C ILE A 65 -4.95 9.44 -18.71
N LEU A 66 -4.20 10.43 -18.23
CA LEU A 66 -2.78 10.58 -18.57
C LEU A 66 -1.95 9.39 -18.11
N ALA A 67 -2.19 8.91 -16.89
CA ALA A 67 -1.54 7.71 -16.36
C ALA A 67 -1.88 6.46 -17.19
N ALA A 68 -3.15 6.29 -17.57
CA ALA A 68 -3.59 5.19 -18.43
C ALA A 68 -3.01 5.29 -19.85
N ALA A 69 -2.74 6.51 -20.34
CA ALA A 69 -2.08 6.77 -21.62
C ALA A 69 -0.55 6.58 -21.58
N GLY A 70 0.01 6.17 -20.44
CA GLY A 70 1.44 5.86 -20.29
C GLY A 70 2.32 7.04 -19.85
N VAL A 71 1.74 8.20 -19.52
CA VAL A 71 2.49 9.28 -18.85
C VAL A 71 2.92 8.81 -17.47
N SER A 72 4.13 9.17 -17.04
CA SER A 72 4.59 8.84 -15.69
C SER A 72 3.63 9.38 -14.62
N LEU A 73 3.40 8.63 -13.55
CA LEU A 73 2.45 9.02 -12.49
C LEU A 73 2.76 10.41 -11.92
N ALA A 74 4.05 10.72 -11.74
CA ALA A 74 4.49 12.02 -11.28
C ALA A 74 4.18 13.13 -12.29
N GLY A 75 4.46 12.91 -13.59
CA GLY A 75 4.15 13.85 -14.65
C GLY A 75 2.65 14.09 -14.78
N ALA A 76 1.84 13.03 -14.77
CA ALA A 76 0.39 13.10 -14.81
C ALA A 76 -0.18 13.91 -13.63
N ALA A 77 0.32 13.66 -12.40
CA ALA A 77 -0.10 14.37 -11.21
C ALA A 77 0.29 15.86 -11.26
N MET A 78 1.51 16.18 -11.70
CA MET A 78 1.96 17.57 -11.87
C MET A 78 1.14 18.32 -12.92
N CYS A 79 0.85 17.70 -14.07
CA CYS A 79 0.00 18.29 -15.10
C CYS A 79 -1.43 18.56 -14.60
N ALA A 80 -2.04 17.58 -13.92
CA ALA A 80 -3.36 17.72 -13.34
C ALA A 80 -3.41 18.82 -12.27
N ALA A 81 -2.43 18.86 -11.37
CA ALA A 81 -2.32 19.88 -10.33
C ALA A 81 -2.10 21.28 -10.91
N ALA A 82 -1.18 21.44 -11.87
CA ALA A 82 -0.90 22.72 -12.53
C ALA A 82 -2.15 23.24 -13.27
N LEU A 83 -2.85 22.37 -14.02
CA LEU A 83 -4.09 22.75 -14.70
C LEU A 83 -5.18 23.13 -13.70
N LEU A 84 -5.32 22.38 -12.61
CA LEU A 84 -6.28 22.70 -11.56
C LEU A 84 -6.01 24.07 -10.96
N MET A 85 -4.75 24.40 -10.66
CA MET A 85 -4.38 25.71 -10.13
C MET A 85 -4.77 26.85 -11.06
N VAL A 86 -4.54 26.68 -12.38
CA VAL A 86 -4.91 27.67 -13.40
C VAL A 86 -6.44 27.81 -13.50
N VAL A 87 -7.17 26.70 -13.61
CA VAL A 87 -8.63 26.69 -13.82
C VAL A 87 -9.39 27.11 -12.55
N ALA A 88 -8.87 26.76 -11.37
CA ALA A 88 -9.39 27.19 -10.08
C ALA A 88 -8.99 28.63 -9.73
N ARG A 89 -8.03 29.22 -10.46
CA ARG A 89 -7.40 30.51 -10.15
C ARG A 89 -6.86 30.56 -8.72
N THR A 90 -6.34 29.43 -8.24
CA THR A 90 -5.76 29.31 -6.91
C THR A 90 -4.35 29.87 -6.93
N PRO A 91 -4.02 30.87 -6.09
CA PRO A 91 -2.66 31.41 -6.01
C PRO A 91 -1.66 30.29 -5.67
N PRO A 92 -0.51 30.19 -6.37
CA PRO A 92 0.47 29.14 -6.11
C PRO A 92 0.91 29.02 -4.66
N LYS A 93 1.08 30.16 -3.98
CA LYS A 93 1.43 30.19 -2.55
C LYS A 93 0.40 29.46 -1.67
N GLN A 94 -0.90 29.54 -2.00
CA GLN A 94 -1.93 28.84 -1.25
C GLN A 94 -1.90 27.34 -1.54
N ALA A 95 -1.74 26.93 -2.81
CA ALA A 95 -1.64 25.52 -3.18
C ALA A 95 -0.43 24.84 -2.52
N PHE A 96 0.74 25.49 -2.55
CA PHE A 96 1.96 24.97 -1.94
C PHE A 96 1.93 24.95 -0.41
N ALA A 97 1.05 25.71 0.24
CA ALA A 97 0.88 25.65 1.69
C ALA A 97 0.19 24.36 2.16
N PHE A 98 -0.52 23.67 1.26
CA PHE A 98 -1.13 22.35 1.56
C PHE A 98 -0.17 21.19 1.30
N VAL A 99 1.02 21.45 0.75
CA VAL A 99 2.03 20.42 0.51
C VAL A 99 2.81 20.20 1.80
N ASP A 100 2.89 18.95 2.24
CA ASP A 100 3.75 18.53 3.34
C ASP A 100 5.19 18.38 2.84
N TRP A 101 5.97 19.45 3.01
CA TRP A 101 7.36 19.50 2.56
C TRP A 101 8.26 18.57 3.39
N GLN A 102 7.95 18.39 4.67
CA GLN A 102 8.67 17.49 5.57
C GLN A 102 8.53 16.05 5.08
N LEU A 103 7.31 15.64 4.70
CA LEU A 103 7.04 14.33 4.13
C LEU A 103 7.77 14.12 2.80
N LEU A 104 7.81 15.12 1.91
CA LEU A 104 8.55 15.03 0.65
C LEU A 104 10.05 14.87 0.86
N VAL A 105 10.64 15.64 1.78
CA VAL A 105 12.07 15.54 2.11
C VAL A 105 12.38 14.19 2.78
N PHE A 106 11.50 13.71 3.65
CA PHE A 106 11.60 12.39 4.25
C PHE A 106 11.63 11.27 3.19
N PHE A 107 10.73 11.30 2.19
CA PHE A 107 10.76 10.32 1.10
C PHE A 107 11.99 10.40 0.23
N ALA A 108 12.44 11.62 -0.10
CA ALA A 108 13.67 11.79 -0.85
C ALA A 108 14.86 11.17 -0.11
N GLY A 109 15.01 11.44 1.19
CA GLY A 109 16.05 10.84 2.03
C GLY A 109 15.93 9.32 2.13
N LEU A 110 14.71 8.80 2.37
CA LEU A 110 14.45 7.37 2.45
C LEU A 110 14.86 6.65 1.16
N PHE A 111 14.45 7.16 -0.01
CA PHE A 111 14.82 6.55 -1.28
C PHE A 111 16.31 6.61 -1.58
N VAL A 112 17.01 7.70 -1.21
CA VAL A 112 18.48 7.78 -1.33
C VAL A 112 19.15 6.71 -0.46
N VAL A 113 18.72 6.54 0.79
CA VAL A 113 19.26 5.50 1.69
C VAL A 113 18.99 4.10 1.14
N VAL A 114 17.77 3.82 0.69
CA VAL A 114 17.44 2.51 0.13
C VAL A 114 18.21 2.23 -1.15
N ALA A 115 18.35 3.21 -2.03
CA ALA A 115 19.18 3.07 -3.24
C ALA A 115 20.65 2.80 -2.88
N GLY A 116 21.18 3.47 -1.85
CA GLY A 116 22.53 3.22 -1.34
C GLY A 116 22.72 1.80 -0.80
N ILE A 117 21.77 1.31 0.00
CA ILE A 117 21.77 -0.07 0.52
C ILE A 117 21.68 -1.09 -0.62
N ALA A 118 20.82 -0.83 -1.60
CA ALA A 118 20.68 -1.67 -2.79
C ALA A 118 21.99 -1.70 -3.61
N HIS A 119 22.62 -0.55 -3.83
CA HIS A 119 23.88 -0.46 -4.58
C HIS A 119 25.06 -1.10 -3.84
N ALA A 120 25.06 -1.05 -2.50
CA ALA A 120 26.04 -1.76 -1.67
C ALA A 120 25.88 -3.30 -1.74
N GLY A 121 24.80 -3.82 -2.34
CA GLY A 121 24.54 -5.24 -2.50
C GLY A 121 24.17 -5.97 -1.20
N VAL A 122 23.88 -5.23 -0.12
CA VAL A 122 23.56 -5.81 1.19
C VAL A 122 22.32 -6.69 1.11
N LEU A 123 21.27 -6.19 0.46
CA LEU A 123 20.00 -6.89 0.32
C LEU A 123 20.11 -8.11 -0.61
N THR A 124 20.93 -8.05 -1.67
CA THR A 124 21.22 -9.19 -2.55
C THR A 124 21.95 -10.29 -1.80
N ARG A 125 23.01 -9.95 -1.04
CA ARG A 125 23.74 -10.94 -0.23
C ARG A 125 22.84 -11.58 0.83
N LEU A 126 21.95 -10.80 1.44
CA LEU A 126 20.98 -11.33 2.39
C LEU A 126 20.00 -12.29 1.71
N PHE A 127 19.54 -11.95 0.50
CA PHE A 127 18.69 -12.82 -0.29
C PHE A 127 19.39 -14.13 -0.66
N ASP A 128 20.65 -14.10 -1.09
CA ASP A 128 21.40 -15.30 -1.45
C ASP A 128 21.49 -16.32 -0.29
N VAL A 129 21.57 -15.83 0.95
CA VAL A 129 21.58 -16.69 2.15
C VAL A 129 20.22 -17.35 2.40
N VAL A 130 19.12 -16.64 2.14
CA VAL A 130 17.76 -17.15 2.40
C VAL A 130 17.12 -17.79 1.18
N ALA A 131 17.68 -17.60 -0.02
CA ALA A 131 17.19 -18.12 -1.30
C ALA A 131 16.85 -19.62 -1.24
N PRO A 132 17.68 -20.50 -0.64
CA PRO A 132 17.35 -21.93 -0.54
C PRO A 132 16.09 -22.22 0.27
N ALA A 133 15.73 -21.35 1.22
CA ALA A 133 14.54 -21.50 2.05
C ALA A 133 13.29 -20.89 1.39
N VAL A 134 13.44 -19.81 0.61
CA VAL A 134 12.30 -19.07 0.05
C VAL A 134 11.97 -19.44 -1.40
N ALA A 135 12.92 -19.98 -2.16
CA ALA A 135 12.75 -20.37 -3.57
C ALA A 135 12.55 -21.89 -3.75
N ARG A 136 12.01 -22.58 -2.73
CA ARG A 136 11.84 -24.05 -2.73
C ARG A 136 10.81 -24.57 -3.74
N GLY A 137 9.83 -23.75 -4.10
CA GLY A 137 8.73 -24.14 -5.00
C GLY A 137 7.62 -24.96 -4.34
N ASP A 138 7.65 -25.09 -3.01
CA ASP A 138 6.59 -25.68 -2.20
C ASP A 138 5.92 -24.64 -1.28
N LEU A 139 4.85 -25.04 -0.59
CA LEU A 139 4.14 -24.17 0.35
C LEU A 139 5.06 -23.61 1.44
N ALA A 140 6.06 -24.39 1.88
CA ALA A 140 7.02 -23.93 2.88
C ALA A 140 7.89 -22.79 2.35
N GLY A 141 8.35 -22.88 1.10
CA GLY A 141 9.06 -21.80 0.41
C GLY A 141 8.21 -20.55 0.24
N ASP A 142 6.96 -20.71 -0.20
CA ASP A 142 6.01 -19.60 -0.36
C ASP A 142 5.78 -18.88 0.99
N LEU A 143 5.54 -19.62 2.08
CA LEU A 143 5.37 -19.06 3.41
C LEU A 143 6.64 -18.37 3.92
N ALA A 144 7.82 -18.95 3.67
CA ALA A 144 9.10 -18.35 4.03
C ALA A 144 9.33 -17.03 3.27
N PHE A 145 8.98 -16.98 2.00
CA PHE A 145 9.07 -15.75 1.20
C PHE A 145 8.12 -14.68 1.71
N ILE A 146 6.85 -15.02 1.95
CA ILE A 146 5.86 -14.09 2.49
C ILE A 146 6.33 -13.53 3.84
N ALA A 147 6.84 -14.38 4.73
CA ALA A 147 7.37 -13.96 6.02
C ALA A 147 8.56 -13.00 5.87
N LEU A 148 9.49 -13.30 4.95
CA LEU A 148 10.62 -12.42 4.63
C LEU A 148 10.13 -11.04 4.16
N ILE A 149 9.19 -10.99 3.21
CA ILE A 149 8.64 -9.74 2.69
C ILE A 149 7.92 -8.95 3.79
N VAL A 150 7.16 -9.61 4.67
CA VAL A 150 6.47 -8.94 5.77
C VAL A 150 7.44 -8.26 6.72
N VAL A 151 8.51 -8.97 7.12
CA VAL A 151 9.53 -8.41 8.02
C VAL A 151 10.29 -7.29 7.32
N ALA A 152 10.78 -7.53 6.10
CA ALA A 152 11.57 -6.56 5.36
C ALA A 152 10.77 -5.29 5.02
N SER A 153 9.47 -5.42 4.73
CA SER A 153 8.60 -4.29 4.35
C SER A 153 8.41 -3.33 5.52
N ASN A 154 8.45 -3.83 6.75
CA ASN A 154 8.34 -3.00 7.96
C ASN A 154 9.67 -2.33 8.36
N ILE A 155 10.80 -2.77 7.79
CA ILE A 155 12.12 -2.16 8.03
C ILE A 155 12.42 -1.12 6.96
N VAL A 156 12.15 -1.44 5.70
CA VAL A 156 12.56 -0.67 4.51
C VAL A 156 11.41 0.16 3.93
N SER A 157 10.17 -0.07 4.38
CA SER A 157 8.91 0.36 3.77
C SER A 157 8.55 -0.44 2.51
N ASN A 158 7.25 -0.49 2.20
CA ASN A 158 6.69 -1.29 1.12
C ASN A 158 7.30 -0.95 -0.26
N VAL A 159 7.21 0.32 -0.69
CA VAL A 159 7.65 0.72 -2.04
C VAL A 159 9.15 0.49 -2.27
N PRO A 160 10.06 0.96 -1.39
CA PRO A 160 11.48 0.73 -1.61
C PRO A 160 11.87 -0.75 -1.56
N LEU A 161 11.23 -1.56 -0.70
CA LEU A 161 11.48 -3.01 -0.68
C LEU A 161 11.13 -3.66 -2.02
N VAL A 162 9.95 -3.36 -2.58
CA VAL A 162 9.51 -3.97 -3.84
C VAL A 162 10.50 -3.67 -4.97
N LEU A 163 11.03 -2.45 -5.04
CA LEU A 163 12.03 -2.08 -6.06
C LEU A 163 13.28 -2.95 -6.02
N VAL A 164 13.69 -3.41 -4.82
CA VAL A 164 14.83 -4.32 -4.67
C VAL A 164 14.41 -5.77 -4.88
N ALA A 165 13.32 -6.19 -4.23
CA ALA A 165 12.86 -7.57 -4.19
C ALA A 165 12.34 -8.09 -5.54
N VAL A 166 11.94 -7.19 -6.45
CA VAL A 166 11.61 -7.55 -7.85
C VAL A 166 12.77 -8.30 -8.53
N SER A 167 14.03 -7.98 -8.19
CA SER A 167 15.20 -8.68 -8.75
C SER A 167 15.37 -10.12 -8.24
N TRP A 168 14.72 -10.48 -7.14
CA TRP A 168 14.82 -11.80 -6.51
C TRP A 168 13.84 -12.82 -7.10
N VAL A 169 12.66 -12.34 -7.53
CA VAL A 169 11.57 -13.16 -8.04
C VAL A 169 11.95 -14.01 -9.27
N PRO A 170 12.79 -13.55 -10.23
CA PRO A 170 13.21 -14.39 -11.35
C PRO A 170 13.92 -15.69 -10.98
N ALA A 171 14.52 -15.78 -9.77
CA ALA A 171 15.16 -16.99 -9.28
C ALA A 171 14.16 -18.01 -8.70
N MET A 172 12.87 -17.66 -8.61
CA MET A 172 11.84 -18.54 -8.07
C MET A 172 11.34 -19.55 -9.11
N PRO A 173 10.86 -20.73 -8.68
CA PRO A 173 10.32 -21.76 -9.59
C PRO A 173 9.12 -21.28 -10.41
N ASP A 174 8.30 -20.39 -9.85
CA ASP A 174 7.19 -19.73 -10.53
C ASP A 174 7.32 -18.21 -10.32
N PRO A 175 8.00 -17.50 -11.24
CA PRO A 175 8.19 -16.06 -11.13
C PRO A 175 6.87 -15.28 -11.13
N THR A 176 5.86 -15.75 -11.87
CA THR A 176 4.54 -15.10 -11.90
C THR A 176 3.91 -15.12 -10.52
N TRP A 177 3.93 -16.29 -9.87
CA TRP A 177 3.47 -16.40 -8.49
C TRP A 177 4.32 -15.59 -7.52
N GLY A 178 5.65 -15.60 -7.69
CA GLY A 178 6.56 -14.79 -6.89
C GLY A 178 6.25 -13.28 -6.94
N TYR A 179 5.91 -12.75 -8.12
CA TYR A 179 5.50 -11.34 -8.26
C TYR A 179 4.16 -11.06 -7.58
N ILE A 180 3.20 -11.98 -7.67
CA ILE A 180 1.91 -11.87 -6.96
C ILE A 180 2.13 -11.90 -5.45
N MET A 181 2.92 -12.85 -4.95
CA MET A 181 3.26 -12.95 -3.53
C MET A 181 3.95 -11.67 -3.05
N LEU A 182 4.94 -11.17 -3.79
CA LEU A 182 5.65 -9.95 -3.45
C LEU A 182 4.68 -8.76 -3.35
N ALA A 183 3.85 -8.53 -4.38
CA ALA A 183 2.94 -7.40 -4.43
C ALA A 183 1.87 -7.44 -3.33
N VAL A 184 1.29 -8.61 -3.08
CA VAL A 184 0.23 -8.79 -2.06
C VAL A 184 0.82 -8.73 -0.65
N ALA A 185 1.90 -9.48 -0.38
CA ALA A 185 2.51 -9.53 0.95
C ALA A 185 3.09 -8.16 1.34
N SER A 186 3.77 -7.45 0.43
CA SER A 186 4.36 -6.15 0.74
C SER A 186 3.29 -5.10 1.06
N THR A 187 2.13 -5.18 0.40
CA THR A 187 0.96 -4.32 0.63
C THR A 187 0.32 -4.59 2.00
N LEU A 188 0.03 -5.85 2.32
CA LEU A 188 -0.61 -6.22 3.59
C LEU A 188 0.34 -6.09 4.80
N ALA A 189 1.65 -6.22 4.58
CA ALA A 189 2.67 -6.00 5.59
C ALA A 189 2.67 -4.58 6.16
N GLY A 190 2.21 -3.59 5.38
CA GLY A 190 2.11 -2.19 5.81
C GLY A 190 1.15 -1.97 6.98
N ASN A 191 0.25 -2.92 7.26
CA ASN A 191 -0.67 -2.85 8.40
C ASN A 191 0.03 -3.21 9.74
N LEU A 192 1.23 -3.80 9.72
CA LEU A 192 1.86 -4.36 10.90
C LEU A 192 2.42 -3.29 11.84
N THR A 193 3.18 -2.34 11.31
CA THR A 193 3.81 -1.26 12.09
C THR A 193 3.40 0.11 11.59
N LEU A 194 3.55 1.11 12.45
CA LEU A 194 3.26 2.51 12.11
C LEU A 194 4.13 3.03 10.95
N PHE A 195 5.38 2.55 10.85
CA PHE A 195 6.32 2.94 9.80
C PHE A 195 6.25 2.04 8.55
N GLY A 196 5.51 0.93 8.62
CA GLY A 196 5.39 -0.04 7.53
C GLY A 196 4.72 0.51 6.28
N SER A 197 3.95 1.60 6.40
CA SER A 197 3.33 2.29 5.27
C SER A 197 3.33 3.80 5.43
N VAL A 198 3.58 4.48 4.31
CA VAL A 198 3.41 5.92 4.14
C VAL A 198 2.02 6.39 4.58
N ALA A 199 0.99 5.62 4.25
CA ALA A 199 -0.39 5.97 4.59
C ALA A 199 -0.60 6.07 6.11
N ASN A 200 0.06 5.21 6.89
CA ASN A 200 -0.05 5.23 8.35
C ASN A 200 0.56 6.52 8.91
N ILE A 201 1.72 6.95 8.39
CA ILE A 201 2.39 8.19 8.79
C ILE A 201 1.52 9.40 8.43
N ILE A 202 0.98 9.45 7.21
CA ILE A 202 0.09 10.55 6.76
C ILE A 202 -1.14 10.68 7.66
N VAL A 203 -1.79 9.56 7.99
CA VAL A 203 -2.98 9.56 8.86
C VAL A 203 -2.62 10.00 10.27
N MET A 204 -1.50 9.55 10.81
CA MET A 204 -1.02 9.95 12.14
C MET A 204 -0.69 11.43 12.23
N GLU A 205 0.04 11.95 11.24
CA GLU A 205 0.36 13.39 11.16
C GLU A 205 -0.92 14.23 11.06
N GLY A 206 -1.88 13.78 10.24
CA GLY A 206 -3.18 14.43 10.10
C GLY A 206 -4.09 14.34 11.33
N ALA A 207 -3.92 13.33 12.19
CA ALA A 207 -4.71 13.15 13.41
C ALA A 207 -4.35 14.19 14.50
N GLY A 208 -3.12 14.72 14.45
CA GLY A 208 -2.60 15.70 15.39
C GLY A 208 -2.56 15.21 16.85
N PRO A 209 -2.29 16.11 17.82
CA PRO A 209 -1.98 15.74 19.20
C PRO A 209 -3.08 14.99 19.96
N ARG A 210 -4.32 15.01 19.45
CA ARG A 210 -5.50 14.41 20.09
C ARG A 210 -5.82 13.00 19.55
N GLY A 211 -5.18 12.59 18.46
CA GLY A 211 -5.42 11.32 17.79
C GLY A 211 -4.21 10.39 17.73
N GLU A 212 -3.13 10.71 18.45
CA GLU A 212 -1.91 9.91 18.45
C GLU A 212 -2.12 8.51 19.04
N ILE A 213 -1.76 7.50 18.25
CA ILE A 213 -1.66 6.11 18.67
C ILE A 213 -0.18 5.78 18.87
N GLY A 214 0.21 5.38 20.09
CA GLY A 214 1.58 4.94 20.36
C GLY A 214 1.96 3.68 19.58
N PHE A 215 3.24 3.55 19.23
CA PHE A 215 3.79 2.45 18.41
C PHE A 215 3.32 1.06 18.87
N TRP A 216 3.44 0.75 20.17
CA TRP A 216 3.06 -0.55 20.72
C TRP A 216 1.56 -0.84 20.63
N ARG A 217 0.73 0.20 20.79
CA ARG A 217 -0.72 0.07 20.65
C ARG A 217 -1.07 -0.22 19.19
N PHE A 218 -0.44 0.49 18.25
CA PHE A 218 -0.61 0.23 16.82
C PHE A 218 -0.18 -1.21 16.49
N LEU A 219 1.04 -1.60 16.87
CA LEU A 219 1.62 -2.92 16.60
C LEU A 219 0.73 -4.06 17.11
N ARG A 220 0.18 -3.95 18.32
CA ARG A 220 -0.70 -4.98 18.89
C ARG A 220 -1.91 -5.30 18.00
N TYR A 221 -2.54 -4.27 17.43
CA TYR A 221 -3.67 -4.45 16.52
C TYR A 221 -3.21 -4.77 15.09
N GLY A 222 -2.11 -4.14 14.65
CA GLY A 222 -1.47 -4.38 13.36
C GLY A 222 -1.08 -5.83 13.15
N VAL A 223 -0.50 -6.49 14.17
CA VAL A 223 -0.19 -7.94 14.12
C VAL A 223 -1.44 -8.77 13.82
N VAL A 224 -2.55 -8.50 14.51
CA VAL A 224 -3.80 -9.25 14.29
C VAL A 224 -4.33 -9.02 12.89
N ILE A 225 -4.40 -7.76 12.44
CA ILE A 225 -4.92 -7.39 11.13
C ILE A 225 -4.04 -7.99 10.01
N THR A 226 -2.73 -7.78 10.07
CA THR A 226 -1.78 -8.30 9.07
C THR A 226 -1.82 -9.83 8.97
N VAL A 227 -1.81 -10.55 10.09
CA VAL A 227 -1.85 -12.02 10.06
C VAL A 227 -3.16 -12.52 9.47
N VAL A 228 -4.29 -11.95 9.89
CA VAL A 228 -5.60 -12.35 9.36
C VAL A 228 -5.71 -12.06 7.86
N ASP A 229 -5.31 -10.86 7.41
CA ASP A 229 -5.36 -10.49 6.00
C ASP A 229 -4.44 -11.37 5.15
N LEU A 230 -3.22 -11.67 5.62
CA LEU A 230 -2.31 -12.57 4.90
C LEU A 230 -2.89 -13.98 4.76
N VAL A 231 -3.46 -14.52 5.83
CA VAL A 231 -4.10 -15.85 5.80
C VAL A 231 -5.27 -15.85 4.81
N VAL A 232 -6.16 -14.85 4.87
CA VAL A 232 -7.30 -14.74 3.96
C VAL A 232 -6.85 -14.57 2.52
N ALA A 233 -5.92 -13.65 2.26
CA ALA A 233 -5.41 -13.39 0.92
C ALA A 233 -4.78 -14.64 0.30
N PHE A 234 -3.82 -15.27 0.99
CA PHE A 234 -3.10 -16.41 0.43
C PHE A 234 -3.91 -17.71 0.43
N ALA A 235 -4.91 -17.86 1.29
CA ALA A 235 -5.88 -18.95 1.17
C ALA A 235 -6.70 -18.82 -0.13
N ILE A 236 -7.22 -17.61 -0.43
CA ILE A 236 -8.00 -17.35 -1.63
C ILE A 236 -7.12 -17.46 -2.88
N LEU A 237 -5.96 -16.80 -2.90
CA LEU A 237 -5.06 -16.79 -4.05
C LEU A 237 -4.47 -18.18 -4.31
N GLY A 238 -4.12 -18.92 -3.25
CA GLY A 238 -3.66 -20.31 -3.36
C GLY A 238 -4.74 -21.23 -3.91
N ALA A 239 -5.99 -21.08 -3.46
CA ALA A 239 -7.13 -21.81 -4.03
C ALA A 239 -7.34 -21.47 -5.51
N MET A 240 -7.35 -20.18 -5.88
CA MET A 240 -7.49 -19.74 -7.27
C MET A 240 -6.34 -20.25 -8.16
N ARG A 241 -5.12 -20.29 -7.63
CA ARG A 241 -3.95 -20.86 -8.31
C ARG A 241 -4.15 -22.36 -8.55
N SER A 242 -4.58 -23.12 -7.53
CA SER A 242 -4.83 -24.57 -7.64
C SER A 242 -5.97 -24.91 -8.61
N LEU A 243 -6.94 -24.02 -8.77
CA LEU A 243 -8.04 -24.12 -9.74
C LEU A 243 -7.64 -23.68 -11.16
N GLY A 244 -6.39 -23.27 -11.38
CA GLY A 244 -5.90 -22.87 -12.70
C GLY A 244 -6.45 -21.52 -13.19
N VAL A 245 -6.93 -20.65 -12.30
CA VAL A 245 -7.53 -19.34 -12.71
C VAL A 245 -6.52 -18.47 -13.47
N LEU A 246 -5.23 -18.57 -13.19
CA LEU A 246 -4.19 -17.89 -13.97
C LEU A 246 -4.20 -18.33 -15.44
N SER A 247 -4.29 -19.65 -15.69
CA SER A 247 -4.40 -20.19 -17.06
C SER A 247 -5.68 -19.74 -17.77
N LEU A 248 -6.79 -19.63 -17.04
CA LEU A 248 -8.05 -19.09 -17.57
C LEU A 248 -7.95 -17.61 -17.95
N LEU A 249 -7.08 -16.85 -17.28
CA LEU A 249 -6.78 -15.45 -17.60
C LEU A 249 -5.74 -15.29 -18.72
N GLY A 250 -5.29 -16.40 -19.33
CA GLY A 250 -4.31 -16.40 -20.42
C GLY A 250 -2.87 -16.20 -19.94
N VAL A 251 -2.54 -16.75 -18.76
CA VAL A 251 -1.21 -16.71 -18.14
C VAL A 251 -0.67 -18.12 -17.93
#